data_AF-A0A1B0GPI0-F1
#
_entry.id   AF-A0A1B0GPI0-F1
#
_cell.length_a   1.000
_cell.length_b   1.000
_cell.length_c   1.000
_cell.angle_alpha   90.00
_cell.angle_beta   90.00
_cell.angle_gamma   90.00
#
_symmetry.space_group_name_H-M   'P 1'
#
loop_
_entity.id
_entity.type
_entity.pdbx_description
1 polymer ?
#
loop_
_entity_poly.entity_id
_entity_poly.type
_entity_poly.pdbx_seq_one_letter_code
_entity_poly.pdbx_strand_id
1 'polypeptide(L)'
;MHGRESLATVHLTLWSLVWCVFSLGLAIGVVIAVGMLLGFQIRAIVRNRTGIEDWIVEKAKYRREGTDETFRFPYDLGIRRNIEQVARWSCEAVGDGIVWEVAEGCDQYTLTREQLSQKADKRARTRRYSIVKRATGSWIPLWSQGFCVAVQPPCTDEPRIQLDVGDIVNVTRWR
;
A
#
# COMPACT_ATOMS: atom_id res chain seq x y z
N MET A 1 60.71 -25.89 8.48
CA MET A 1 59.34 -26.26 8.87
C MET A 1 58.74 -25.18 9.78
N HIS A 2 58.45 -23.99 9.26
CA HIS A 2 57.84 -22.88 10.01
C HIS A 2 56.91 -22.14 9.05
N GLY A 3 55.63 -22.52 8.98
CA GLY A 3 54.70 -21.91 8.02
C GLY A 3 53.23 -22.31 8.15
N ARG A 4 52.81 -22.90 9.28
CA ARG A 4 51.42 -23.31 9.52
C ARG A 4 50.74 -22.63 10.71
N GLU A 5 51.39 -21.64 11.32
CA GLU A 5 50.91 -20.98 12.55
C GLU A 5 49.91 -19.83 12.30
N SER A 6 49.63 -19.45 11.05
CA SER A 6 48.70 -18.33 10.75
C SER A 6 47.36 -18.77 10.16
N LEU A 7 47.06 -20.07 10.13
CA LEU A 7 45.75 -20.55 9.71
C LEU A 7 44.79 -20.40 10.88
N ALA A 8 43.87 -19.44 10.78
CA ALA A 8 42.77 -19.31 11.73
C ALA A 8 41.96 -20.62 11.74
N THR A 9 42.16 -21.46 12.75
CA THR A 9 41.45 -22.72 12.91
C THR A 9 40.02 -22.42 13.34
N VAL A 10 39.08 -22.48 12.39
CA VAL A 10 37.65 -22.29 12.65
C VAL A 10 37.10 -23.57 13.28
N HIS A 11 36.79 -23.53 14.57
CA HIS A 11 36.15 -24.66 15.28
C HIS A 11 34.65 -24.68 14.98
N LEU A 12 34.25 -25.49 13.99
CA LEU A 12 32.85 -25.73 13.65
C LEU A 12 32.19 -26.64 14.71
N THR A 13 31.60 -26.02 15.72
CA THR A 13 30.72 -26.71 16.69
C THR A 13 29.34 -26.96 16.09
N LEU A 14 28.61 -27.96 16.61
CA LEU A 14 27.22 -28.24 16.20
C LEU A 14 26.35 -26.97 16.25
N TRP A 15 26.51 -26.16 17.30
CA TRP A 15 25.80 -24.89 17.45
C TRP A 15 26.18 -23.86 16.38
N SER A 16 27.46 -23.76 16.02
CA SER A 16 27.91 -22.87 14.94
C SER A 16 27.31 -23.28 13.58
N LEU A 17 27.14 -24.58 13.33
CA LEU A 17 26.48 -25.10 12.14
C LEU A 17 24.99 -24.73 12.13
N VAL A 18 24.29 -24.93 13.24
CA VAL A 18 22.86 -24.58 13.37
C VAL A 18 22.65 -23.09 13.12
N TRP A 19 23.44 -22.22 13.74
CA TRP A 19 23.33 -20.77 13.55
C TRP A 19 23.69 -20.33 12.13
N CYS A 20 24.64 -20.99 11.48
CA CYS A 20 25.00 -20.73 10.10
C CYS A 20 23.87 -21.08 9.12
N VAL A 21 23.23 -22.24 9.30
CA VAL A 21 22.07 -22.63 8.48
C VAL A 21 20.88 -21.69 8.72
N PHE A 22 20.64 -21.30 9.98
CA PHE A 22 19.59 -20.35 10.33
C PHE A 22 19.82 -18.97 9.72
N SER A 23 21.04 -18.42 9.83
CA SER A 23 21.37 -17.11 9.25
C SER A 23 21.30 -17.12 7.72
N LEU A 24 21.72 -18.22 7.08
CA LEU A 24 21.55 -18.42 5.64
C LEU A 24 20.07 -18.42 5.24
N GLY A 25 19.22 -19.12 6.00
CA GLY A 25 17.78 -19.13 5.77
C GLY A 25 17.15 -17.73 5.87
N LEU A 26 17.51 -16.96 6.91
CA LEU A 26 17.05 -15.58 7.07
C LEU A 26 17.56 -14.68 5.93
N ALA A 27 18.83 -14.80 5.54
CA ALA A 27 19.40 -14.00 4.47
C ALA A 27 18.70 -14.25 3.13
N ILE A 28 18.42 -15.52 2.80
CA ILE A 28 17.64 -15.88 1.60
C ILE A 28 16.24 -15.25 1.67
N GLY A 29 15.57 -15.33 2.81
CA GLY A 29 14.26 -14.72 3.02
C GLY A 29 14.27 -13.20 2.78
N VAL A 30 15.28 -12.50 3.31
CA VAL A 30 15.46 -11.05 3.12
C VAL A 30 15.73 -10.70 1.67
N VAL A 31 16.62 -11.43 0.98
CA VAL A 31 16.94 -11.19 -0.43
C VAL A 31 15.70 -11.33 -1.30
N ILE A 32 14.88 -12.37 -1.07
CA ILE A 32 13.63 -12.57 -1.80
C ILE A 32 12.65 -11.42 -1.51
N ALA A 33 12.44 -11.06 -0.23
CA ALA A 33 11.51 -10.01 0.16
C ALA A 33 11.90 -8.63 -0.42
N VAL A 34 13.17 -8.23 -0.27
CA VAL A 34 13.69 -6.97 -0.82
C VAL A 34 13.69 -6.99 -2.34
N GLY A 35 13.99 -8.14 -2.97
CA GLY A 35 13.91 -8.31 -4.41
C GLY A 35 12.49 -8.10 -4.95
N MET A 36 11.47 -8.63 -4.27
CA MET A 36 10.06 -8.37 -4.61
C MET A 36 9.69 -6.89 -4.47
N LEU A 37 10.12 -6.25 -3.37
CA LEU A 37 9.91 -4.81 -3.18
C LEU A 37 10.56 -3.99 -4.29
N LEU A 38 11.80 -4.31 -4.66
CA LEU A 38 12.48 -3.66 -5.78
C LEU A 38 11.71 -3.85 -7.09
N GLY A 39 11.19 -5.04 -7.35
CA GLY A 39 10.34 -5.31 -8.52
C GLY A 39 9.08 -4.44 -8.56
N PHE A 40 8.42 -4.25 -7.41
CA PHE A 40 7.27 -3.34 -7.32
C PHE A 40 7.66 -1.88 -7.55
N GLN A 41 8.80 -1.42 -7.01
CA GLN A 41 9.28 -0.06 -7.20
C GLN A 41 9.67 0.22 -8.66
N ILE A 42 10.38 -0.71 -9.31
CA ILE A 42 10.73 -0.58 -10.73
C ILE A 42 9.46 -0.49 -11.58
N ARG A 43 8.46 -1.34 -11.31
CA ARG A 43 7.18 -1.31 -12.02
C ARG A 43 6.42 0.00 -11.81
N ALA A 44 6.46 0.56 -10.60
CA ALA A 44 5.89 1.86 -10.27
C ALA A 44 6.56 2.99 -11.08
N ILE A 45 7.91 3.00 -11.14
CA ILE A 45 8.69 3.98 -11.91
C ILE A 45 8.37 3.89 -13.41
N VAL A 46 8.38 2.67 -13.98
CA VAL A 46 8.11 2.46 -15.41
C VAL A 46 6.74 2.99 -15.84
N ARG A 47 5.74 2.90 -14.97
CA ARG A 47 4.36 3.35 -15.22
C ARG A 47 4.08 4.77 -14.75
N ASN A 48 5.06 5.41 -14.12
CA ASN A 48 4.95 6.67 -13.40
C ASN A 48 3.74 6.71 -12.47
N ARG A 49 3.56 5.65 -11.67
CA ARG A 49 2.38 5.46 -10.82
C ARG A 49 2.78 4.97 -9.44
N THR A 50 2.32 5.66 -8.41
CA THR A 50 2.42 5.23 -7.01
C THR A 50 1.36 4.18 -6.69
N GLY A 51 1.55 3.42 -5.60
CA GLY A 51 0.55 2.42 -5.16
C GLY A 51 -0.83 3.03 -4.85
N ILE A 52 -0.86 4.27 -4.36
CA ILE A 52 -2.11 5.01 -4.11
C ILE A 52 -2.81 5.31 -5.44
N GLU A 53 -2.06 5.72 -6.46
CA GLU A 53 -2.60 6.02 -7.79
C GLU A 53 -3.06 4.76 -8.52
N ASP A 54 -2.33 3.65 -8.41
CA ASP A 54 -2.77 2.37 -8.96
C ASP A 54 -4.13 1.96 -8.40
N TRP A 55 -4.35 2.11 -7.08
CA TRP A 55 -5.66 1.88 -6.46
C TRP A 55 -6.76 2.83 -6.98
N ILE A 56 -6.42 4.08 -7.27
CA ILE A 56 -7.37 5.04 -7.85
C ILE A 56 -7.75 4.65 -9.28
N VAL A 57 -6.76 4.26 -10.10
CA VAL A 57 -6.96 3.82 -11.48
C VAL A 57 -7.76 2.52 -11.54
N GLU A 58 -7.51 1.58 -10.63
CA GLU A 58 -8.28 0.34 -10.54
C GLU A 58 -9.76 0.62 -10.25
N LYS A 59 -10.06 1.50 -9.29
CA LYS A 59 -11.44 1.94 -9.04
C LYS A 59 -12.05 2.68 -10.22
N ALA A 60 -11.25 3.48 -10.93
CA ALA A 60 -11.69 4.20 -12.12
C ALA A 60 -12.09 3.24 -13.25
N LYS A 61 -11.37 2.12 -13.41
CA LYS A 61 -11.70 1.03 -14.33
C LYS A 61 -12.97 0.31 -13.88
N TYR A 62 -13.06 -0.09 -12.62
CA TYR A 62 -14.23 -0.78 -12.08
C TYR A 62 -15.52 0.02 -12.26
N ARG A 63 -15.49 1.35 -12.04
CA ARG A 63 -16.67 2.20 -12.26
C ARG A 63 -17.13 2.25 -13.72
N ARG A 64 -16.20 2.09 -14.66
CA ARG A 64 -16.47 2.10 -16.11
C ARG A 64 -16.57 0.68 -16.69
N GLU A 65 -16.61 -0.34 -15.84
CA GLU A 65 -16.78 -1.71 -16.28
C GLU A 65 -18.15 -1.84 -16.99
N GLY A 66 -18.13 -2.24 -18.27
CA GLY A 66 -19.32 -2.30 -19.12
C GLY A 66 -19.62 -1.04 -19.93
N THR A 67 -18.80 0.02 -19.84
CA THR A 67 -18.82 1.16 -20.78
C THR A 67 -17.60 1.10 -21.71
N ASP A 68 -17.69 1.76 -22.87
CA ASP A 68 -16.57 1.86 -23.83
C ASP A 68 -15.54 2.94 -23.42
N GLU A 69 -15.74 3.60 -22.27
CA GLU A 69 -14.87 4.67 -21.81
C GLU A 69 -13.66 4.12 -21.06
N THR A 70 -12.45 4.48 -21.51
CA THR A 70 -11.21 4.15 -20.80
C THR A 70 -10.65 5.36 -20.06
N PHE A 71 -10.26 5.17 -18.80
CA PHE A 71 -9.59 6.21 -18.05
C PHE A 71 -8.11 6.27 -18.43
N ARG A 72 -7.69 7.35 -19.09
CA ARG A 72 -6.28 7.63 -19.39
C ARG A 72 -5.60 8.22 -18.16
N PHE A 73 -4.50 7.60 -17.73
CA PHE A 73 -3.73 8.08 -16.59
C PHE A 73 -2.89 9.32 -16.98
N PRO A 74 -2.98 10.43 -16.25
CA PRO A 74 -2.40 11.71 -16.66
C PRO A 74 -0.87 11.73 -16.66
N TYR A 75 -0.19 11.04 -15.74
CA TYR A 75 1.27 11.16 -15.61
C TYR A 75 2.06 10.09 -16.39
N ASP A 76 1.40 9.26 -17.19
CA ASP A 76 2.08 8.25 -18.01
C ASP A 76 2.60 8.89 -19.31
N LEU A 77 3.88 9.26 -19.33
CA LEU A 77 4.56 9.93 -20.44
C LEU A 77 5.30 8.95 -21.37
N GLY A 78 5.25 7.65 -21.05
CA GLY A 78 6.02 6.60 -21.70
C GLY A 78 7.28 6.22 -20.93
N ILE A 79 7.72 4.95 -21.10
CA ILE A 79 8.73 4.30 -20.24
C ILE A 79 10.00 5.13 -20.06
N ARG A 80 10.57 5.67 -21.14
CA ARG A 80 11.84 6.42 -21.07
C ARG A 80 11.70 7.70 -20.26
N ARG A 81 10.66 8.49 -20.56
CA ARG A 81 10.37 9.75 -19.87
C ARG A 81 10.00 9.52 -18.40
N ASN A 82 9.22 8.48 -18.13
CA ASN A 82 8.86 8.08 -16.77
C ASN A 82 10.10 7.76 -15.92
N ILE A 83 11.08 7.05 -16.48
CA ILE A 83 12.35 6.76 -15.79
C ILE A 83 13.18 8.03 -15.60
N GLU A 84 13.26 8.91 -16.59
CA GLU A 84 14.02 10.17 -16.52
C GLU A 84 13.51 11.17 -15.46
N GLN A 85 12.25 11.03 -15.02
CA GLN A 85 11.67 11.85 -13.93
C GLN A 85 12.29 11.50 -12.57
N VAL A 86 12.73 10.25 -12.37
CA VAL A 86 13.15 9.73 -11.05
C VAL A 86 14.63 9.32 -11.02
N ALA A 87 15.11 8.64 -12.07
CA ALA A 87 16.44 8.01 -12.10
C ALA A 87 17.45 8.85 -12.89
N ARG A 88 17.67 10.10 -12.46
CA ARG A 88 18.75 10.93 -13.01
C ARG A 88 20.09 10.62 -12.36
N TRP A 89 21.16 10.81 -13.11
CA TRP A 89 22.52 10.66 -12.62
C TRP A 89 22.85 11.62 -11.45
N SER A 90 22.16 12.76 -11.38
CA SER A 90 22.28 13.70 -10.25
C SER A 90 21.62 13.19 -8.96
N CYS A 91 20.90 12.06 -8.98
CA CYS A 91 20.05 11.58 -7.88
C CYS A 91 19.00 12.61 -7.41
N GLU A 92 18.67 13.58 -8.26
CA GLU A 92 17.62 14.57 -8.03
C GLU A 92 16.39 14.23 -8.87
N ALA A 93 15.24 14.20 -8.22
CA ALA A 93 13.96 14.06 -8.91
C ALA A 93 13.64 15.35 -9.68
N VAL A 94 12.97 15.19 -10.82
CA VAL A 94 12.56 16.33 -11.65
C VAL A 94 11.29 16.97 -11.09
N GLY A 95 11.26 18.29 -11.10
CA GLY A 95 10.09 19.08 -10.73
C GLY A 95 10.13 19.62 -9.30
N ASP A 96 9.04 20.26 -8.90
CA ASP A 96 8.87 20.90 -7.58
C ASP A 96 8.08 20.03 -6.60
N GLY A 97 7.63 18.85 -7.03
CA GLY A 97 6.78 17.95 -6.25
C GLY A 97 5.32 18.43 -6.10
N ILE A 98 4.91 19.46 -6.84
CA ILE A 98 3.56 20.03 -6.83
C ILE A 98 2.93 19.93 -8.21
N VAL A 99 3.70 20.23 -9.26
CA VAL A 99 3.28 20.20 -10.65
C VAL A 99 4.11 19.19 -11.42
N TRP A 100 3.46 18.20 -12.01
CA TRP A 100 4.11 17.17 -12.81
C TRP A 100 3.78 17.35 -14.28
N GLU A 101 4.64 16.83 -15.15
CA GLU A 101 4.32 16.80 -16.57
C GLU A 101 3.16 15.83 -16.87
N VAL A 102 2.26 16.24 -17.74
CA VAL A 102 1.01 15.52 -18.04
C VAL A 102 1.00 15.04 -19.49
N ALA A 103 0.42 13.87 -19.72
CA ALA A 103 0.18 13.30 -21.04
C ALA A 103 -0.82 14.15 -21.84
N GLU A 104 -0.72 14.07 -23.17
CA GLU A 104 -1.59 14.80 -24.08
C GLU A 104 -3.08 14.47 -23.86
N GLY A 105 -3.91 15.51 -23.82
CA GLY A 105 -5.35 15.39 -23.56
C GLY A 105 -5.71 15.26 -22.07
N CYS A 106 -4.73 15.35 -21.17
CA CYS A 106 -4.95 15.41 -19.73
C CYS A 106 -4.56 16.78 -19.16
N ASP A 107 -5.12 17.10 -18.00
CA ASP A 107 -4.81 18.28 -17.19
C ASP A 107 -4.26 17.86 -15.82
N GLN A 108 -3.67 18.81 -15.07
CA GLN A 108 -3.14 18.58 -13.71
C GLN A 108 -4.20 18.05 -12.72
N TYR A 109 -5.47 18.27 -13.02
CA TYR A 109 -6.59 17.93 -12.14
C TYR A 109 -7.36 16.69 -12.61
N THR A 110 -6.88 15.98 -13.63
CA THR A 110 -7.63 14.89 -14.26
C THR A 110 -7.85 13.75 -13.26
N LEU A 111 -6.79 13.41 -12.50
CA LEU A 111 -6.89 12.45 -11.41
C LEU A 111 -7.77 12.97 -10.26
N THR A 112 -7.73 14.27 -9.96
CA THR A 112 -8.55 14.88 -8.91
C THR A 112 -10.04 14.86 -9.27
N ARG A 113 -10.39 15.17 -10.52
CA ARG A 113 -11.77 15.08 -11.06
C ARG A 113 -12.29 13.64 -11.00
N GLU A 114 -11.43 12.68 -11.31
CA GLU A 114 -11.70 11.26 -11.16
C GLU A 114 -11.98 10.89 -9.69
N GLN A 115 -11.18 11.37 -8.73
CA GLN A 115 -11.44 11.13 -7.31
C GLN A 115 -12.74 11.78 -6.82
N LEU A 116 -13.08 12.97 -7.30
CA LEU A 116 -14.32 13.66 -6.94
C LEU A 116 -15.54 12.87 -7.39
N SER A 117 -15.54 12.34 -8.61
CA SER A 117 -16.60 11.46 -9.09
C SER A 117 -16.68 10.16 -8.26
N GLN A 118 -15.55 9.52 -7.93
CA GLN A 118 -15.54 8.34 -7.05
C GLN A 118 -16.13 8.65 -5.66
N LYS A 119 -15.85 9.83 -5.10
CA LYS A 119 -16.41 10.28 -3.82
C LYS A 119 -17.91 10.56 -3.92
N ALA A 120 -18.36 11.16 -5.02
CA ALA A 120 -19.78 11.41 -5.28
C ALA A 120 -20.57 10.09 -5.34
N ASP A 121 -20.05 9.09 -6.06
CA ASP A 121 -20.67 7.77 -6.15
C ASP A 121 -20.73 7.06 -4.79
N LYS A 122 -19.63 7.13 -4.02
CA LYS A 122 -19.59 6.59 -2.65
C LYS A 122 -20.61 7.29 -1.74
N ARG A 123 -20.77 8.61 -1.88
CA ARG A 123 -21.77 9.39 -1.14
C ARG A 123 -23.20 9.01 -1.55
N ALA A 124 -23.47 8.81 -2.84
CA ALA A 124 -24.77 8.38 -3.34
C ALA A 124 -25.20 7.00 -2.79
N ARG A 125 -24.23 6.10 -2.59
CA ARG A 125 -24.47 4.76 -1.99
C ARG A 125 -24.49 4.74 -0.46
N THR A 126 -24.35 5.88 0.20
CA THR A 126 -24.32 5.96 1.66
C THR A 126 -25.71 5.68 2.24
N ARG A 127 -25.77 4.84 3.28
CA ARG A 127 -27.02 4.55 4.01
C ARG A 127 -26.93 5.08 5.42
N ARG A 128 -28.04 5.64 5.89
CA ARG A 128 -28.17 6.16 7.25
C ARG A 128 -28.68 5.05 8.17
N TYR A 129 -27.96 4.83 9.28
CA TYR A 129 -28.30 3.84 10.29
C TYR A 129 -28.45 4.53 11.65
N SER A 130 -29.41 4.05 12.45
CA SER A 130 -29.51 4.38 13.87
C SER A 130 -28.82 3.31 14.70
N ILE A 131 -28.10 3.75 15.74
CA ILE A 131 -27.39 2.84 16.62
C ILE A 131 -28.35 2.30 17.68
N VAL A 132 -28.52 0.98 17.69
CA VAL A 132 -29.37 0.24 18.66
C VAL A 132 -28.57 -0.32 19.83
N LYS A 133 -27.25 -0.50 19.66
CA LYS A 133 -26.36 -1.04 20.69
C LYS A 133 -25.10 -0.18 20.78
N ARG A 134 -24.73 0.16 22.01
CA ARG A 134 -23.53 0.95 22.32
C ARG A 134 -22.25 0.25 21.83
N ALA A 135 -21.39 1.02 21.17
CA ALA A 135 -20.04 0.62 20.79
C ALA A 135 -19.03 1.46 21.58
N THR A 136 -18.17 0.80 22.36
CA THR A 136 -17.22 1.48 23.27
C THR A 136 -15.97 2.01 22.56
N GLY A 137 -15.70 1.58 21.33
CA GLY A 137 -14.46 1.92 20.62
C GLY A 137 -13.20 1.26 21.19
N SER A 138 -13.32 0.38 22.19
CA SER A 138 -12.17 -0.30 22.82
C SER A 138 -11.48 -1.27 21.86
N TRP A 139 -10.17 -1.46 22.02
CA TRP A 139 -9.37 -2.45 21.30
C TRP A 139 -9.79 -3.89 21.60
N ILE A 140 -10.16 -4.17 22.84
CA ILE A 140 -10.56 -5.50 23.33
C ILE A 140 -11.99 -5.44 23.85
N PRO A 141 -13.01 -5.51 22.97
CA PRO A 141 -14.42 -5.38 23.31
C PRO A 141 -15.07 -6.61 23.98
N LEU A 142 -14.31 -7.41 24.75
CA LEU A 142 -14.76 -8.72 25.28
C LEU A 142 -16.10 -8.64 26.02
N TRP A 143 -16.25 -7.65 26.91
CA TRP A 143 -17.43 -7.51 27.76
C TRP A 143 -18.60 -6.75 27.11
N SER A 144 -18.37 -6.03 26.01
CA SER A 144 -19.40 -5.17 25.40
C SER A 144 -19.92 -5.69 24.05
N GLN A 145 -19.04 -6.24 23.19
CA GLN A 145 -19.42 -6.80 21.89
C GLN A 145 -19.11 -8.30 21.74
N GLY A 146 -18.46 -8.92 22.74
CA GLY A 146 -18.29 -10.37 22.84
C GLY A 146 -16.97 -10.88 22.29
N PHE A 147 -16.71 -12.18 22.51
CA PHE A 147 -15.43 -12.83 22.20
C PHE A 147 -15.10 -12.82 20.70
N CYS A 148 -16.07 -13.14 19.83
CA CYS A 148 -15.83 -13.16 18.38
C CYS A 148 -15.37 -11.80 17.82
N VAL A 149 -15.92 -10.70 18.34
CA VAL A 149 -15.54 -9.33 17.93
C VAL A 149 -14.16 -8.96 18.46
N ALA A 150 -13.77 -9.46 19.64
CA ALA A 150 -12.46 -9.22 20.22
C ALA A 150 -11.32 -10.02 19.56
N VAL A 151 -11.64 -11.15 18.91
CA VAL A 151 -10.66 -12.00 18.20
C VAL A 151 -10.55 -11.65 16.71
N GLN A 152 -11.52 -10.91 16.15
CA GLN A 152 -11.39 -10.25 14.84
C GLN A 152 -10.33 -9.14 14.89
N PRO A 153 -9.62 -8.88 13.77
CA PRO A 153 -8.22 -8.45 13.75
C PRO A 153 -7.96 -7.36 14.81
N PRO A 154 -7.29 -7.70 15.92
CA PRO A 154 -7.08 -6.77 17.01
C PRO A 154 -6.23 -5.60 16.52
N CYS A 155 -5.22 -5.88 15.68
CA CYS A 155 -4.24 -4.92 15.16
C CYS A 155 -4.70 -4.26 13.85
N THR A 156 -5.70 -3.40 13.91
CA THR A 156 -6.04 -2.48 12.81
C THR A 156 -5.60 -1.07 13.16
N ASP A 157 -5.02 -0.35 12.20
CA ASP A 157 -4.70 1.09 12.31
C ASP A 157 -5.96 1.97 12.13
N GLU A 158 -7.12 1.36 11.89
CA GLU A 158 -8.36 2.09 11.70
C GLU A 158 -8.88 2.66 13.04
N PRO A 159 -9.22 3.95 13.10
CA PRO A 159 -9.76 4.55 14.31
C PRO A 159 -11.12 3.93 14.66
N ARG A 160 -11.26 3.47 15.90
CA ARG A 160 -12.50 2.89 16.41
C ARG A 160 -13.43 3.99 16.90
N ILE A 161 -14.60 4.09 16.29
CA ILE A 161 -15.60 5.12 16.61
C ILE A 161 -16.43 4.66 17.81
N GLN A 162 -16.49 5.47 18.86
CA GLN A 162 -17.44 5.28 19.97
C GLN A 162 -18.84 5.70 19.51
N LEU A 163 -19.85 4.88 19.81
CA LEU A 163 -21.23 5.10 19.40
C LEU A 163 -22.17 4.84 20.58
N ASP A 164 -23.09 5.77 20.80
CA ASP A 164 -24.14 5.66 21.82
C ASP A 164 -25.51 5.39 21.18
N VAL A 165 -26.44 4.88 21.98
CA VAL A 165 -27.79 4.51 21.49
C VAL A 165 -28.54 5.78 21.10
N GLY A 166 -29.08 5.80 19.89
CA GLY A 166 -29.75 6.98 19.31
C GLY A 166 -28.87 7.78 18.34
N ASP A 167 -27.57 7.50 18.26
CA ASP A 167 -26.70 8.12 17.27
C ASP A 167 -27.12 7.74 15.85
N ILE A 168 -26.99 8.70 14.93
CA ILE A 168 -27.28 8.52 13.51
C ILE A 168 -25.96 8.55 12.74
N VAL A 169 -25.60 7.43 12.14
CA VAL A 169 -24.36 7.30 11.37
C VAL A 169 -24.63 7.03 9.90
N ASN A 170 -23.80 7.60 9.06
CA ASN A 170 -23.80 7.37 7.62
C ASN A 170 -22.76 6.30 7.30
N VAL A 171 -23.22 5.11 6.91
CA VAL A 171 -22.35 3.97 6.62
C VAL A 171 -22.27 3.78 5.11
N THR A 172 -21.05 3.82 4.60
CA THR A 172 -20.73 3.37 3.24
C THR A 172 -20.34 1.90 3.33
N ARG A 173 -21.29 0.99 3.14
CA ARG A 173 -20.99 -0.44 3.20
C ARG A 173 -20.10 -0.84 2.02
N TRP A 174 -19.06 -1.63 2.29
CA TRP A 174 -18.40 -2.45 1.27
C TRP A 174 -19.21 -3.74 1.13
N ARG A 175 -19.97 -3.85 0.05
CA ARG A 175 -20.45 -5.13 -0.47
C ARG A 175 -19.99 -5.22 -1.90
#